data_AF-A0A2W0BRX6-F1
#
_entry.id   AF-A0A2W0BRX6-F1
#
_cell.length_a   1.000
_cell.length_b   1.000
_cell.length_c   1.000
_cell.angle_alpha   90.00
_cell.angle_beta   90.00
_cell.angle_gamma   90.00
#
_symmetry.space_group_name_H-M   'P 1'
#
loop_
_entity.id
_entity.type
_entity.pdbx_description
1 polymer ?
#
loop_
_entity_poly.entity_id
_entity_poly.type
_entity_poly.pdbx_seq_one_letter_code
_entity_poly.pdbx_strand_id
1 'polypeptide(L)'
;MRTNERIRAREIRVIDENGAQLGVMQPFEALKIARERGFDLVEISATANPPVCRIQDYGKFLYEKEKQERAAKKNQKIITIKEVKFRINVDEHDYEFKKNHVL
;
A
#
# COMPACT_ATOMS: atom_id res chain seq x y z
N MET A 1 6.88 1.78 8.84
CA MET A 1 7.67 0.68 8.25
C MET A 1 9.11 0.88 8.68
N ARG A 2 9.68 -0.09 9.38
CA ARG A 2 11.09 -0.07 9.80
C ARG A 2 11.93 -0.96 8.87
N THR A 3 13.21 -0.66 8.75
CA THR A 3 14.16 -1.44 7.95
C THR A 3 15.46 -1.61 8.72
N ASN A 4 16.14 -2.74 8.48
CA ASN A 4 17.46 -3.04 9.01
C ASN A 4 17.55 -2.77 10.53
N GLU A 5 18.48 -1.91 10.93
CA GLU A 5 18.78 -1.57 12.33
C GLU A 5 17.65 -0.80 13.04
N ARG A 6 16.63 -0.35 12.30
CA ARG A 6 15.46 0.33 12.89
C ARG A 6 14.48 -0.67 13.50
N ILE A 7 14.64 -1.97 13.25
CA ILE A 7 13.80 -3.04 13.82
C ILE A 7 14.28 -3.33 15.25
N ARG A 8 13.43 -3.01 16.24
CA ARG A 8 13.74 -3.14 17.68
C ARG A 8 13.08 -4.34 18.36
N ALA A 9 12.44 -5.22 17.60
CA ALA A 9 11.81 -6.42 18.15
C ALA A 9 12.89 -7.41 18.67
N ARG A 10 12.58 -8.21 19.69
CA ARG A 10 13.52 -9.23 20.20
C ARG A 10 13.59 -10.46 19.28
N GLU A 11 12.45 -10.81 18.70
CA GLU A 11 12.27 -11.94 17.79
C GLU A 11 11.42 -11.46 16.62
N ILE A 12 11.75 -11.95 15.42
CA ILE A 12 11.04 -11.63 14.19
C ILE A 12 10.82 -12.91 13.38
N ARG A 13 9.69 -12.98 12.70
CA ARG A 13 9.43 -14.00 11.68
C ARG A 13 10.02 -13.52 10.36
N VAL A 14 10.93 -14.30 9.78
CA VAL A 14 11.67 -13.91 8.57
C VAL A 14 11.18 -14.71 7.37
N ILE A 15 10.93 -13.98 6.28
CA ILE A 15 10.63 -14.52 4.96
C ILE A 15 11.80 -14.16 4.05
N ASP A 16 12.26 -15.13 3.27
CA ASP A 16 13.34 -14.95 2.31
C ASP A 16 12.88 -14.18 1.06
N GLU A 17 13.83 -13.77 0.23
CA GLU A 17 13.60 -13.09 -1.07
C GLU A 17 12.73 -13.92 -2.02
N ASN A 18 12.86 -15.25 -1.96
CA ASN A 18 12.10 -16.22 -2.76
C ASN A 18 10.71 -16.52 -2.18
N GLY A 19 10.34 -15.89 -1.05
CA GLY A 19 9.09 -16.16 -0.35
C GLY A 19 9.12 -17.37 0.59
N ALA A 20 10.26 -18.04 0.73
CA ALA A 20 10.44 -19.14 1.67
C ALA A 20 10.41 -18.64 3.13
N GLN A 21 9.78 -19.38 4.03
CA GLN A 21 9.77 -19.04 5.45
C GLN A 21 11.04 -19.55 6.12
N LEU A 22 11.89 -18.64 6.61
CA LEU A 22 13.10 -18.97 7.36
C LEU A 22 12.81 -19.22 8.86
N GLY A 23 11.58 -18.93 9.30
CA GLY A 23 11.12 -19.17 10.67
C GLY A 23 11.23 -17.93 11.55
N VAL A 24 11.22 -18.15 12.87
CA VAL A 24 11.40 -17.10 13.88
C VAL A 24 12.86 -17.07 14.30
N MET A 25 13.49 -15.91 14.22
CA MET A 25 14.89 -15.70 14.60
C MET A 25 15.11 -14.30 15.16
N GLN A 26 16.32 -14.05 15.66
CA GLN A 26 16.70 -12.74 16.13
C GLN A 26 16.94 -11.77 14.96
N PRO A 27 16.67 -10.46 15.12
CA PRO A 27 16.89 -9.47 14.06
C PRO A 27 18.33 -9.43 13.55
N PHE A 28 19.31 -9.69 14.42
CA PHE A 28 20.72 -9.68 14.04
C PHE A 28 21.07 -10.79 13.04
N GLU A 29 20.58 -12.02 13.28
CA GLU A 29 20.74 -13.16 12.37
C GLU A 29 20.10 -12.85 11.00
N ALA A 30 18.88 -12.33 11.01
CA ALA A 30 18.17 -11.95 9.79
C ALA A 30 18.88 -10.84 9.01
N LEU A 31 19.45 -9.85 9.72
CA LEU A 31 20.21 -8.76 9.12
C LEU A 31 21.51 -9.27 8.48
N LYS A 32 22.16 -10.25 9.11
CA LYS A 32 23.36 -10.91 8.56
C LYS A 32 23.02 -11.61 7.25
N ILE A 33 21.96 -12.42 7.22
CA ILE A 33 21.50 -13.11 6.01
C ILE A 33 21.17 -12.11 4.90
N ALA A 34 20.46 -11.03 5.23
CA ALA A 34 20.13 -9.98 4.27
C ALA A 34 21.41 -9.35 3.66
N ARG A 35 22.39 -9.00 4.50
CA ARG A 35 23.68 -8.42 4.06
C ARG A 35 24.51 -9.40 3.22
N GLU A 36 24.57 -10.67 3.61
CA GLU A 36 25.30 -11.71 2.85
C GLU A 36 24.76 -11.87 1.42
N ARG A 37 23.47 -11.61 1.23
CA ARG A 37 22.81 -11.68 -0.07
C ARG A 37 22.68 -10.34 -0.79
N GLY A 38 23.12 -9.24 -0.16
CA GLY A 38 23.04 -7.89 -0.73
C GLY A 38 21.62 -7.30 -0.76
N PHE A 39 20.71 -7.78 0.10
CA PHE A 39 19.35 -7.26 0.24
C PHE A 39 19.16 -6.53 1.57
N ASP A 40 18.00 -5.89 1.74
CA ASP A 40 17.59 -5.27 2.99
C ASP A 40 16.66 -6.19 3.80
N LEU A 41 16.71 -6.04 5.12
CA LEU A 41 15.71 -6.60 6.02
C LEU A 41 14.57 -5.60 6.19
N VAL A 42 13.40 -5.97 5.70
CA VAL A 42 12.27 -5.07 5.53
C VAL A 42 11.09 -5.51 6.40
N GLU A 43 10.63 -4.67 7.32
CA GLU A 43 9.48 -4.98 8.17
C GLU A 43 8.18 -4.83 7.38
N ILE A 44 7.49 -5.95 7.10
CA ILE A 44 6.23 -5.95 6.34
C ILE A 44 5.03 -5.78 7.27
N SER A 45 5.07 -6.42 8.45
CA SER A 45 3.99 -6.32 9.43
C SER A 45 4.53 -6.23 10.85
N ALA A 46 4.31 -5.08 11.48
CA ALA A 46 4.61 -4.85 12.89
C ALA A 46 3.49 -5.32 13.82
N THR A 47 2.29 -5.63 13.30
CA THR A 47 1.12 -6.01 14.11
C THR A 47 1.09 -7.49 14.47
N ALA A 48 1.87 -8.32 13.78
CA ALA A 48 2.01 -9.73 14.08
C ALA A 48 2.92 -9.97 15.30
N ASN A 49 2.64 -11.03 16.06
CA ASN A 49 3.49 -11.52 17.15
C ASN A 49 4.06 -12.92 16.79
N PRO A 50 5.36 -13.05 16.49
CA PRO A 50 6.37 -11.99 16.35
C PRO A 50 6.22 -11.18 15.05
N PRO A 51 6.76 -9.94 14.97
CA PRO A 51 6.71 -9.10 13.77
C PRO A 51 7.27 -9.81 12.54
N VAL A 52 6.64 -9.59 11.39
CA VAL A 52 7.02 -10.24 10.14
C VAL A 52 7.94 -9.33 9.33
N CYS A 53 9.15 -9.81 9.08
CA CYS A 53 10.16 -9.18 8.25
C CYS A 53 10.40 -10.02 7.00
N ARG A 54 10.73 -9.37 5.88
CA ARG A 54 11.08 -10.02 4.62
C ARG A 54 12.44 -9.50 4.14
N ILE A 55 13.26 -10.39 3.60
CA ILE A 55 14.52 -10.05 2.94
C ILE A 55 14.20 -9.66 1.50
N GLN A 56 14.45 -8.41 1.13
CA GLN A 56 14.17 -7.89 -0.22
C GLN A 56 14.79 -6.50 -0.40
N ASP A 57 14.93 -6.06 -1.66
CA ASP A 57 15.37 -4.70 -1.97
C ASP A 57 14.31 -3.67 -1.52
N TYR A 58 14.71 -2.72 -0.66
CA TYR A 58 13.79 -1.72 -0.13
C TYR A 58 13.36 -0.68 -1.16
N GLY A 59 14.26 -0.30 -2.08
CA GLY A 59 13.99 0.70 -3.11
C GLY A 59 12.97 0.21 -4.13
N LYS A 60 13.17 -1.01 -4.65
CA LYS A 60 12.24 -1.68 -5.56
C LYS A 60 10.86 -1.84 -4.92
N PHE A 61 10.82 -2.23 -3.65
CA PHE A 61 9.56 -2.36 -2.93
C PHE A 61 8.80 -1.06 -2.78
N LEU A 62 9.49 0.03 -2.44
CA LEU A 62 8.82 1.35 -2.36
C LEU A 62 8.21 1.73 -3.70
N TYR A 63 8.94 1.50 -4.79
CA TYR A 63 8.47 1.79 -6.13
C TYR A 63 7.24 0.97 -6.49
N GLU A 64 7.26 -0.34 -6.24
CA GLU A 64 6.13 -1.23 -6.51
C GLU A 64 4.91 -0.87 -5.67
N LYS A 65 5.12 -0.57 -4.38
CA LYS A 65 4.06 -0.13 -3.48
C LYS A 65 3.44 1.19 -3.94
N GLU A 66 4.25 2.18 -4.29
CA GLU A 66 3.76 3.46 -4.77
C GLU A 66 3.01 3.31 -6.10
N LYS A 67 3.52 2.49 -7.02
CA LYS A 67 2.84 2.17 -8.28
C LYS A 67 1.49 1.52 -8.04
N GLN A 68 1.41 0.57 -7.09
CA GLN A 68 0.17 -0.08 -6.70
C GLN A 68 -0.82 0.92 -6.06
N GLU A 69 -0.35 1.78 -5.16
CA GLU A 69 -1.18 2.82 -4.51
C GLU A 69 -1.72 3.83 -5.55
N ARG A 70 -0.90 4.24 -6.52
CA ARG A 70 -1.33 5.11 -7.63
C ARG A 70 -2.38 4.43 -8.51
N ALA A 71 -2.18 3.15 -8.85
CA ALA A 71 -3.14 2.37 -9.61
C ALA A 71 -4.47 2.21 -8.86
N ALA A 72 -4.41 1.92 -7.55
CA ALA A 72 -5.59 1.81 -6.68
C ALA A 72 -6.35 3.14 -6.59
N LYS A 73 -5.66 4.26 -6.41
CA LYS A 73 -6.28 5.60 -6.42
C LYS A 73 -6.94 5.94 -7.75
N LYS A 74 -6.30 5.59 -8.87
CA LYS A 74 -6.88 5.82 -10.21
C LYS A 74 -8.14 4.98 -10.45
N ASN A 75 -8.14 3.74 -9.97
CA ASN A 75 -9.29 2.83 -10.10
C ASN A 75 -10.39 3.09 -9.05
N GLN A 76 -10.09 3.90 -8.02
CA GLN A 76 -11.09 4.31 -7.05
C GLN A 76 -12.16 5.15 -7.75
N LYS A 77 -13.39 4.65 -7.76
CA LYS A 77 -14.53 5.35 -8.35
C LYS A 77 -14.82 6.59 -7.51
N ILE A 78 -14.33 7.75 -7.94
CA ILE A 78 -14.65 9.04 -7.29
C ILE A 78 -16.08 9.38 -7.69
N ILE A 79 -17.03 9.12 -6.79
CA ILE A 79 -18.41 9.54 -6.96
C ILE A 79 -18.47 11.03 -6.64
N THR A 80 -18.30 11.87 -7.66
CA THR A 80 -18.52 13.31 -7.55
C THR A 80 -20.02 13.56 -7.63
N ILE A 81 -20.65 13.88 -6.50
CA ILE A 81 -22.06 14.28 -6.46
C ILE A 81 -22.16 15.66 -7.12
N LYS A 82 -22.72 15.72 -8.33
CA LYS A 82 -23.06 16.99 -8.98
C LYS A 82 -24.45 17.41 -8.51
N GLU A 83 -24.53 18.35 -7.57
CA GLU A 83 -25.81 18.92 -7.15
C GLU A 83 -26.33 19.88 -8.22
N VAL A 84 -27.48 19.56 -8.85
CA VAL A 84 -28.16 20.45 -9.79
C VAL A 84 -29.28 21.20 -9.06
N LYS A 85 -29.12 22.53 -8.96
CA LYS A 85 -30.16 23.41 -8.39
C LYS A 85 -31.15 23.83 -9.49
N PHE A 86 -32.42 23.52 -9.30
CA PHE A 86 -33.51 24.01 -10.16
C PHE A 86 -34.13 25.28 -9.58
N ARG A 87 -34.43 26.25 -10.46
CA ARG A 87 -35.21 27.46 -10.12
C ARG A 87 -36.64 27.29 -10.65
N ILE A 88 -37.61 27.90 -9.98
CA ILE A 88 -39.06 27.72 -10.22
C ILE A 88 -39.50 28.24 -11.62
N ASN A 89 -38.70 29.10 -12.28
CA ASN A 89 -38.94 29.61 -13.63
C ASN A 89 -38.03 28.95 -14.69
N VAL A 90 -37.97 27.62 -14.71
CA VAL A 90 -37.21 26.90 -15.75
C VAL A 90 -38.04 26.83 -17.03
N ASP A 91 -37.45 27.30 -18.13
CA ASP A 91 -37.98 27.18 -19.49
C ASP A 91 -37.93 25.70 -19.94
N GLU A 92 -38.88 25.26 -20.76
CA GLU A 92 -39.03 23.84 -21.18
C GLU A 92 -37.72 23.28 -21.78
N HIS A 93 -36.97 24.11 -22.50
CA HIS A 93 -35.68 23.76 -23.08
C HIS A 93 -34.57 23.54 -22.03
N ASP A 94 -34.57 24.32 -20.94
CA ASP A 94 -33.57 24.20 -19.86
C ASP A 94 -33.82 22.96 -18.99
N TYR A 95 -35.08 22.52 -18.90
CA TYR A 95 -35.47 21.28 -18.24
C TYR A 95 -34.96 20.04 -18.99
N GLU A 96 -35.14 19.99 -20.33
CA GLU A 96 -34.67 18.88 -21.15
C GLU A 96 -33.15 18.72 -21.12
N PHE A 97 -32.41 19.83 -21.19
CA PHE A 97 -30.95 19.81 -21.14
C PHE A 97 -30.42 19.28 -19.80
N LYS A 98 -31.04 19.70 -18.68
CA LYS A 98 -30.66 19.24 -17.33
C LYS A 98 -31.05 17.78 -17.08
N LYS A 99 -32.20 17.32 -17.58
CA LYS A 99 -32.65 15.93 -17.45
C LYS A 99 -31.70 14.95 -18.15
N ASN A 100 -31.22 15.29 -19.35
CA ASN A 100 -30.28 14.47 -20.10
C ASN A 100 -28.85 14.45 -19.53
N HIS A 101 -28.51 15.40 -18.66
CA HIS A 101 -27.18 15.50 -18.04
C HIS A 101 -27.13 14.96 -16.60
N VAL A 102 -28.28 14.62 -16.02
CA VAL A 102 -28.44 14.18 -14.62
C VAL A 102 -28.64 12.65 -14.50
N LEU A 103 -29.00 11.96 -15.58
CA LEU A 103 -29.10 10.49 -15.65
C LEU A 103 -27.77 9.83 -16.06
#